data_AF-A0AAV6YAX5-F1
#
_entry.id   AF-A0AAV6YAX5-F1
#
_cell.length_a   1.000
_cell.length_b   1.000
_cell.length_c   1.000
_cell.angle_alpha   90.00
_cell.angle_beta   90.00
_cell.angle_gamma   90.00
#
_symmetry.space_group_name_H-M   'P 1'
#
loop_
_entity.id
_entity.type
_entity.pdbx_description
1 polymer ?
#
loop_
_entity_poly.entity_id
_entity_poly.type
_entity_poly.pdbx_seq_one_letter_code
_entity_poly.pdbx_strand_id
1 'polypeptide(L)'
;ELNVCLLPQLQRQLSELDEDDLCYEFRRERFTVHRTHLYFLHYEYEPAADDTDVTLVAQLSMDRLQMLEAICKHWEGPISLALYLSDAEAQQFLRYAQGSEVLLNRRNVGYHIVYKEGQFYPVNLLRNVAMKHVSTPYMFLSDIDFLPMYGLYESLR
;
A
#
# COMPACT_ATOMS: atom_id res chain seq x y z
N GLU A 1 -0.43 20.92 10.33
CA GLU A 1 0.51 21.78 11.08
C GLU A 1 1.79 21.09 11.56
N LEU A 2 1.89 19.75 11.55
CA LEU A 2 3.11 19.00 11.96
C LEU A 2 4.31 19.07 10.98
N ASN A 3 4.15 19.59 9.75
CA ASN A 3 5.21 19.54 8.73
C ASN A 3 6.17 20.75 8.71
N VAL A 4 5.86 21.86 9.38
CA VAL A 4 6.63 23.11 9.21
C VAL A 4 7.92 23.13 10.03
N CYS A 5 7.99 22.44 11.18
CA CYS A 5 9.20 22.38 12.01
C CYS A 5 10.23 21.33 11.57
N LEU A 6 9.85 20.34 10.76
CA LEU A 6 10.75 19.27 10.30
C LEU A 6 11.61 19.68 9.10
N LEU A 7 11.13 20.61 8.27
CA LEU A 7 11.81 21.08 7.06
C LEU A 7 13.24 21.63 7.30
N PRO A 8 13.50 22.48 8.31
CA PRO A 8 14.84 22.99 8.56
C PRO A 8 15.82 21.91 9.07
N GLN A 9 15.33 20.96 9.86
CA GLN A 9 16.14 19.83 10.35
C GLN A 9 16.49 18.86 9.22
N LEU A 10 15.52 18.60 8.34
CA LEU A 10 15.70 17.78 7.15
C LEU A 10 16.72 18.41 6.20
N GLN A 11 16.60 19.71 5.90
CA GLN A 11 17.57 20.45 5.07
C GLN A 11 18.99 20.38 5.63
N ARG A 12 19.13 20.51 6.96
CA ARG A 12 20.44 20.37 7.61
C ARG A 12 21.00 18.97 7.45
N GLN A 13 20.20 17.93 7.68
CA GLN A 13 20.63 16.54 7.52
C GLN A 13 20.99 16.19 6.08
N LEU A 14 20.25 16.72 5.08
CA LEU A 14 20.62 16.57 3.67
C LEU A 14 21.93 17.29 3.33
N SER A 15 22.17 18.49 3.87
CA SER A 15 23.41 19.24 3.62
C SER A 15 24.65 18.60 4.26
N GLU A 16 24.47 17.73 5.24
CA GLU A 16 25.54 16.96 5.90
C GLU A 16 25.87 15.66 5.15
N LEU A 17 25.14 15.32 4.07
CA LEU A 17 25.44 14.15 3.25
C LEU A 17 26.63 14.42 2.32
N ASP A 18 27.59 13.49 2.34
CA ASP A 18 28.73 13.47 1.42
C ASP A 18 28.30 12.90 0.07
N GLU A 19 28.35 13.72 -0.99
CA GLU A 19 27.98 13.35 -2.37
C GLU A 19 28.94 12.32 -2.98
N ASP A 20 30.18 12.24 -2.49
CA ASP A 20 31.18 11.26 -2.95
C ASP A 20 31.00 9.88 -2.30
N ASP A 21 30.08 9.75 -1.33
CA ASP A 21 29.76 8.47 -0.69
C ASP A 21 28.98 7.55 -1.64
N LEU A 22 29.46 6.32 -1.83
CA LEU A 22 28.80 5.28 -2.62
C LEU A 22 27.34 5.01 -2.18
N CYS A 23 27.02 5.24 -0.91
CA CYS A 23 25.69 5.09 -0.32
C CYS A 23 24.89 6.40 -0.26
N TYR A 24 25.37 7.50 -0.85
CA TYR A 24 24.70 8.80 -0.84
C TYR A 24 23.22 8.70 -1.21
N GLU A 25 22.91 8.02 -2.31
CA GLU A 25 21.56 7.82 -2.81
C GLU A 25 20.64 7.12 -1.79
N PHE A 26 21.11 6.04 -1.16
CA PHE A 26 20.34 5.34 -0.11
C PHE A 26 20.12 6.21 1.14
N ARG A 27 21.12 7.01 1.53
CA ARG A 27 20.99 7.91 2.69
C ARG A 27 20.06 9.06 2.39
N ARG A 28 20.08 9.59 1.16
CA ARG A 28 19.14 10.60 0.70
C ARG A 28 17.72 10.09 0.74
N GLU A 29 17.48 8.84 0.30
CA GLU A 29 16.14 8.22 0.33
C GLU A 29 15.53 8.11 1.72
N ARG A 30 16.34 8.00 2.79
CA ARG A 30 15.84 8.03 4.16
C ARG A 30 15.01 9.30 4.46
N PHE A 31 15.34 10.39 3.79
CA PHE A 31 14.73 11.69 3.98
C PHE A 31 13.62 11.98 2.96
N THR A 32 13.41 11.10 1.98
CA THR A 32 12.32 11.20 1.01
C THR A 32 10.98 11.05 1.72
N VAL A 33 10.12 12.06 1.58
CA VAL A 33 8.74 12.04 2.09
C VAL A 33 7.79 11.79 0.94
N HIS A 34 7.19 10.60 0.92
CA HIS A 34 6.20 10.27 -0.11
C HIS A 34 4.84 10.89 0.21
N ARG A 35 4.21 11.47 -0.81
CA ARG A 35 2.80 11.83 -0.74
C ARG A 35 1.97 10.54 -0.72
N THR A 36 0.98 10.46 0.16
CA THR A 36 0.09 9.31 0.27
C THR A 36 -1.37 9.75 0.17
N HIS A 37 -2.16 9.03 -0.63
CA HIS A 37 -3.60 9.15 -0.71
C HIS A 37 -4.24 7.87 -0.16
N LEU A 38 -4.82 7.97 1.03
CA LEU A 38 -5.45 6.85 1.71
C LEU A 38 -6.87 6.64 1.21
N TYR A 39 -7.28 5.38 1.04
CA TYR A 39 -8.63 5.04 0.58
C TYR A 39 -9.00 5.76 -0.73
N PHE A 40 -8.12 5.61 -1.73
CA PHE A 40 -8.27 6.23 -3.05
C PHE A 40 -9.57 5.82 -3.76
N LEU A 41 -10.05 4.60 -3.50
CA LEU A 41 -11.39 4.15 -3.84
C LEU A 41 -12.21 3.99 -2.56
N HIS A 42 -13.54 4.00 -2.71
CA HIS A 42 -14.47 3.86 -1.60
C HIS A 42 -14.20 2.55 -0.83
N TYR A 43 -14.00 2.68 0.48
CA TYR A 43 -13.77 1.58 1.39
C TYR A 43 -14.84 1.58 2.48
N GLU A 44 -15.46 0.42 2.65
CA GLU A 44 -16.49 0.17 3.63
C GLU A 44 -16.33 -1.28 4.11
N TYR A 45 -16.08 -1.44 5.40
CA TYR A 45 -15.87 -2.73 6.05
C TYR A 45 -16.60 -2.74 7.39
N GLU A 46 -17.43 -3.75 7.58
CA GLU A 46 -18.10 -4.04 8.84
C GLU A 46 -17.42 -5.25 9.49
N PRO A 47 -16.83 -5.09 10.70
CA PRO A 47 -16.20 -6.21 11.40
C PRO A 47 -17.19 -7.32 11.72
N ALA A 48 -16.75 -8.58 11.64
CA ALA A 48 -17.52 -9.70 12.15
C ALA A 48 -17.77 -9.58 13.67
N ALA A 49 -18.89 -10.15 14.12
CA ALA A 49 -19.32 -10.09 15.52
C ALA A 49 -18.35 -10.78 16.50
N ASP A 50 -17.52 -11.69 16.01
CA ASP A 50 -16.52 -12.43 16.78
C ASP A 50 -15.12 -11.79 16.76
N ASP A 51 -14.92 -10.72 15.97
CA ASP A 51 -13.65 -9.99 15.83
C ASP A 51 -12.45 -10.88 15.43
N THR A 52 -12.73 -11.94 14.68
CA THR A 52 -11.73 -12.93 14.24
C THR A 52 -11.18 -12.68 12.84
N ASP A 53 -11.75 -11.70 12.13
CA ASP A 53 -11.40 -11.44 10.73
C ASP A 53 -9.90 -11.12 10.57
N VAL A 54 -9.35 -11.59 9.45
CA VAL A 54 -7.94 -11.39 9.09
C VAL A 54 -7.84 -10.47 7.89
N THR A 55 -7.10 -9.36 8.00
CA THR A 55 -6.85 -8.49 6.84
C THR A 55 -5.66 -8.99 6.04
N LEU A 56 -5.83 -9.22 4.74
CA LEU A 56 -4.71 -9.44 3.83
C LEU A 56 -3.99 -8.11 3.60
N VAL A 57 -2.69 -8.08 3.86
CA VAL A 57 -1.84 -6.90 3.64
C VAL A 57 -0.89 -7.21 2.51
N ALA A 58 -0.91 -6.38 1.47
CA ALA A 58 0.03 -6.48 0.38
C ALA A 58 0.38 -5.10 -0.19
N GLN A 59 1.39 -5.09 -1.04
CA GLN A 59 1.82 -3.90 -1.77
C GLN A 59 2.13 -4.26 -3.21
N LEU A 60 1.91 -3.33 -4.13
CA LEU A 60 2.11 -3.55 -5.55
C LEU A 60 2.43 -2.26 -6.32
N SER A 61 3.02 -2.44 -7.48
CA SER A 61 3.21 -1.42 -8.51
C SER A 61 2.27 -1.65 -9.70
N MET A 62 2.28 -0.71 -10.65
CA MET A 62 1.42 -0.74 -11.82
C MET A 62 1.54 -2.02 -12.67
N ASP A 63 2.74 -2.59 -12.79
CA ASP A 63 3.03 -3.81 -13.56
C ASP A 63 2.44 -5.09 -12.93
N ARG A 64 2.03 -5.03 -11.66
CA ARG A 64 1.44 -6.17 -10.93
C ARG A 64 -0.07 -6.08 -10.78
N LEU A 65 -0.73 -5.07 -11.35
CA LEU A 65 -2.18 -4.90 -11.22
C LEU A 65 -3.01 -6.11 -11.64
N GLN A 66 -2.54 -6.90 -12.61
CA GLN A 66 -3.22 -8.13 -13.05
C GLN A 66 -3.44 -9.15 -11.92
N MET A 67 -2.61 -9.14 -10.88
CA MET A 67 -2.75 -10.06 -9.73
C MET A 67 -3.87 -9.64 -8.79
N LEU A 68 -4.26 -8.36 -8.79
CA LEU A 68 -5.22 -7.79 -7.86
C LEU A 68 -6.58 -8.48 -7.94
N GLU A 69 -7.12 -8.67 -9.14
CA GLU A 69 -8.38 -9.38 -9.33
C GLU A 69 -8.32 -10.83 -8.84
N ALA A 70 -7.21 -11.51 -9.09
CA ALA A 70 -7.04 -12.89 -8.64
C ALA A 70 -7.01 -12.96 -7.11
N ILE A 71 -6.26 -12.07 -6.46
CA ILE A 71 -6.22 -11.95 -5.00
C ILE A 71 -7.61 -11.66 -4.42
N CYS A 72 -8.35 -10.72 -5.01
CA CYS A 72 -9.73 -10.43 -4.61
C CYS A 72 -10.72 -11.57 -4.86
N LYS A 73 -10.41 -12.55 -5.72
CA LYS A 73 -11.23 -13.76 -5.88
C LYS A 73 -10.87 -14.84 -4.85
N HIS A 74 -9.62 -14.89 -4.42
CA HIS A 74 -9.10 -15.92 -3.51
C HIS A 74 -9.18 -15.52 -2.03
N TRP A 75 -9.30 -14.23 -1.73
CA TRP A 75 -9.42 -13.70 -0.38
C TRP A 75 -10.75 -12.97 -0.21
N GLU A 76 -11.70 -13.59 0.48
CA GLU A 76 -13.04 -13.01 0.69
C GLU A 76 -13.03 -11.91 1.76
N GLY A 77 -12.15 -12.03 2.75
CA GLY A 77 -11.98 -11.06 3.85
C GLY A 77 -11.47 -9.67 3.45
N PRO A 78 -11.26 -8.78 4.45
CA PRO A 78 -10.75 -7.43 4.21
C PRO A 78 -9.33 -7.47 3.65
N ILE A 79 -9.00 -6.47 2.82
CA ILE A 79 -7.68 -6.31 2.23
C ILE A 79 -7.21 -4.87 2.41
N SER A 80 -5.95 -4.66 2.80
CA SER A 80 -5.28 -3.36 2.76
C SER A 80 -4.10 -3.41 1.80
N LEU A 81 -4.12 -2.55 0.78
CA LEU A 81 -3.14 -2.51 -0.30
C LEU A 81 -2.46 -1.15 -0.38
N ALA A 82 -1.14 -1.15 -0.42
CA ALA A 82 -0.36 0.03 -0.81
C ALA A 82 0.08 -0.06 -2.28
N LEU A 83 -0.32 0.92 -3.09
CA LEU A 83 0.03 1.01 -4.50
C LEU A 83 1.09 2.08 -4.73
N TYR A 84 2.23 1.70 -5.34
CA TYR A 84 3.29 2.64 -5.68
C TYR A 84 3.15 3.14 -7.12
N LEU A 85 2.52 4.32 -7.28
CA LEU A 85 2.06 4.82 -8.58
C LEU A 85 2.45 6.29 -8.78
N SER A 86 2.73 6.69 -10.02
CA SER A 86 2.75 8.10 -10.43
C SER A 86 1.32 8.66 -10.53
N ASP A 87 1.17 9.98 -10.66
CA ASP A 87 -0.13 10.62 -10.90
C ASP A 87 -0.85 10.04 -12.13
N ALA A 88 -0.12 9.80 -13.22
CA ALA A 88 -0.70 9.21 -14.44
C ALA A 88 -1.15 7.77 -14.22
N GLU A 89 -0.36 6.96 -13.51
CA GLU A 89 -0.68 5.57 -13.18
C GLU A 89 -1.86 5.49 -12.20
N ALA A 90 -2.00 6.42 -11.25
CA ALA A 90 -3.17 6.49 -10.37
C ALA A 90 -4.47 6.70 -11.16
N GLN A 91 -4.45 7.56 -12.18
CA GLN A 91 -5.59 7.74 -13.08
C GLN A 91 -5.86 6.50 -13.94
N GLN A 92 -4.81 5.79 -14.37
CA GLN A 92 -4.97 4.53 -15.09
C GLN A 92 -5.54 3.42 -14.19
N PHE A 93 -5.09 3.35 -12.94
CA PHE A 93 -5.62 2.44 -11.93
C PHE A 93 -7.11 2.69 -11.67
N LEU A 94 -7.54 3.96 -11.55
CA LEU A 94 -8.96 4.30 -11.39
C LEU A 94 -9.81 3.72 -12.53
N ARG A 95 -9.37 3.91 -13.78
CA ARG A 95 -10.07 3.34 -14.96
C ARG A 95 -10.07 1.81 -14.96
N TYR A 96 -8.96 1.19 -14.56
CA TYR A 96 -8.84 -0.25 -14.44
C TYR A 96 -9.83 -0.79 -13.39
N ALA A 97 -9.86 -0.21 -12.20
CA ALA A 97 -10.79 -0.60 -11.15
C ALA A 97 -12.25 -0.41 -11.55
N GLN A 98 -12.58 0.68 -12.26
CA GLN A 98 -13.92 0.93 -12.81
C GLN A 98 -14.31 -0.02 -13.94
N GLY A 99 -13.35 -0.60 -14.66
CA GLY A 99 -13.61 -1.60 -15.71
C GLY A 99 -13.74 -3.03 -15.17
N SER A 100 -13.38 -3.27 -13.91
CA SER A 100 -13.36 -4.59 -13.31
C SER A 100 -14.60 -4.84 -12.46
N GLU A 101 -15.43 -5.80 -12.86
CA GLU A 101 -16.62 -6.18 -12.09
C GLU A 101 -16.28 -6.66 -10.67
N VAL A 102 -15.12 -7.31 -10.49
CA VAL A 102 -14.69 -7.82 -9.19
C VAL A 102 -14.35 -6.67 -8.25
N LEU A 103 -13.57 -5.69 -8.72
CA LEU A 103 -13.10 -4.60 -7.89
C LEU A 103 -14.22 -3.59 -7.60
N LEU A 104 -15.13 -3.35 -8.56
CA LEU A 104 -16.31 -2.50 -8.34
C LEU A 104 -17.28 -3.05 -7.29
N ASN A 105 -17.46 -4.36 -7.24
CA ASN A 105 -18.40 -4.99 -6.31
C ASN A 105 -17.83 -5.21 -4.90
N ARG A 106 -16.54 -4.95 -4.68
CA ARG A 106 -15.87 -5.16 -3.40
C ARG A 106 -15.53 -3.83 -2.72
N ARG A 107 -16.14 -3.61 -1.55
CA ARG A 107 -15.89 -2.41 -0.72
C ARG A 107 -14.93 -2.65 0.44
N ASN A 108 -14.64 -3.91 0.76
CA ASN A 108 -13.72 -4.29 1.84
C ASN A 108 -12.24 -4.28 1.44
N VAL A 109 -11.88 -3.55 0.38
CA VAL A 109 -10.50 -3.42 -0.11
C VAL A 109 -10.05 -1.97 0.03
N GLY A 110 -9.10 -1.72 0.92
CA GLY A 110 -8.49 -0.42 1.13
C GLY A 110 -7.35 -0.19 0.14
N TYR A 111 -7.52 0.75 -0.78
CA TYR A 111 -6.49 1.12 -1.75
C TYR A 111 -5.78 2.39 -1.30
N HIS A 112 -4.50 2.29 -0.94
CA HIS A 112 -3.67 3.41 -0.48
C HIS A 112 -2.60 3.71 -1.51
N ILE A 113 -2.70 4.85 -2.20
CA ILE A 113 -1.69 5.23 -3.20
C ILE A 113 -0.54 5.95 -2.49
N VAL A 114 0.68 5.44 -2.66
CA VAL A 114 1.92 6.11 -2.33
C VAL A 114 2.54 6.59 -3.63
N TYR A 115 2.68 7.91 -3.77
CA TYR A 115 3.16 8.46 -5.03
C TYR A 115 4.65 8.20 -5.22
N LYS A 116 5.01 7.88 -6.47
CA LYS A 116 6.40 7.69 -6.90
C LYS A 116 7.23 8.94 -6.63
N GLU A 117 8.30 8.78 -5.88
CA GLU A 117 9.26 9.81 -5.51
C GLU A 117 10.62 9.13 -5.31
N GLY A 118 11.71 9.79 -5.70
CA GLY A 118 13.05 9.18 -5.62
C GLY A 118 13.30 8.09 -6.67
N GLN A 119 14.41 7.37 -6.50
CA GLN A 119 14.90 6.41 -7.51
C GLN A 119 14.59 4.96 -7.15
N PHE A 120 14.32 4.67 -5.88
CA PHE A 120 14.16 3.30 -5.40
C PHE A 120 12.70 2.94 -5.14
N TYR A 121 12.45 1.63 -5.06
CA TYR A 121 11.15 1.09 -4.68
C TYR A 121 11.05 0.95 -3.15
N PRO A 122 10.23 1.75 -2.45
CA PRO A 122 10.26 1.82 -0.99
C PRO A 122 9.40 0.73 -0.34
N VAL A 123 9.75 -0.55 -0.54
CA VAL A 123 8.93 -1.72 -0.14
C VAL A 123 8.48 -1.69 1.32
N ASN A 124 9.37 -1.29 2.24
CA ASN A 124 9.05 -1.24 3.67
C ASN A 124 8.08 -0.12 4.00
N LEU A 125 8.19 1.04 3.34
CA LEU A 125 7.24 2.13 3.50
C LEU A 125 5.84 1.69 3.04
N LEU A 126 5.75 1.05 1.88
CA LEU A 126 4.47 0.55 1.34
C LEU A 126 3.81 -0.44 2.29
N ARG A 127 4.57 -1.42 2.81
CA ARG A 127 4.07 -2.36 3.82
C ARG A 127 3.58 -1.62 5.06
N ASN A 128 4.33 -0.64 5.57
CA ASN A 128 3.93 0.14 6.73
C ASN A 128 2.65 0.95 6.48
N VAL A 129 2.49 1.54 5.30
CA VAL A 129 1.26 2.26 4.91
C VAL A 129 0.07 1.31 4.93
N ALA A 130 0.17 0.12 4.33
CA ALA A 130 -0.91 -0.85 4.35
C ALA A 130 -1.21 -1.38 5.76
N MET A 131 -0.17 -1.81 6.51
CA MET A 131 -0.33 -2.31 7.89
C MET A 131 -0.99 -1.29 8.84
N LYS A 132 -0.67 0.00 8.69
CA LYS A 132 -1.25 1.06 9.53
C LYS A 132 -2.76 1.25 9.34
N HIS A 133 -3.31 0.79 8.21
CA HIS A 133 -4.72 0.92 7.87
C HIS A 133 -5.48 -0.41 7.92
N VAL A 134 -4.89 -1.40 8.61
CA VAL A 134 -5.59 -2.63 8.98
C VAL A 134 -6.58 -2.31 10.12
N SER A 135 -7.83 -2.68 9.91
CA SER A 135 -8.91 -2.47 10.89
C SER A 135 -9.19 -3.71 11.76
N THR A 136 -8.62 -4.86 11.41
CA THR A 136 -8.83 -6.13 12.12
C THR A 136 -7.73 -6.39 13.16
N PRO A 137 -7.98 -7.24 14.18
CA PRO A 137 -6.95 -7.60 15.16
C PRO A 137 -5.79 -8.42 14.57
N TYR A 138 -6.07 -9.19 13.52
CA TYR A 138 -5.11 -10.05 12.84
C TYR A 138 -4.86 -9.60 11.42
N MET A 139 -3.63 -9.80 10.92
CA MET A 139 -3.27 -9.52 9.54
C MET A 139 -2.44 -10.66 8.94
N PHE A 140 -2.64 -10.90 7.66
CA PHE A 140 -1.83 -11.82 6.86
C PHE A 140 -1.03 -11.00 5.84
N LEU A 141 0.27 -10.82 6.11
CA LEU A 141 1.16 -10.08 5.22
C LEU A 141 1.68 -11.01 4.10
N SER A 142 1.37 -10.69 2.85
CA SER A 142 1.80 -11.46 1.68
C SER A 142 2.29 -10.54 0.56
N ASP A 143 3.24 -11.03 -0.25
CA ASP A 143 3.53 -10.35 -1.51
C ASP A 143 2.41 -10.64 -2.52
N ILE A 144 2.16 -9.69 -3.42
CA ILE A 144 1.04 -9.75 -4.38
C ILE A 144 1.15 -10.91 -5.39
N ASP A 145 2.36 -11.41 -5.60
CA ASP A 145 2.65 -12.50 -6.53
C ASP A 145 2.24 -13.88 -5.94
N PHE A 146 1.98 -13.96 -4.63
CA PHE A 146 1.50 -15.18 -3.99
C PHE A 146 -0.02 -15.18 -3.89
N LEU A 147 -0.64 -16.02 -4.73
CA LEU A 147 -2.08 -16.22 -4.72
C LEU A 147 -2.45 -17.24 -3.61
N PRO A 148 -3.23 -16.84 -2.59
CA PRO A 148 -3.70 -17.76 -1.55
C PRO A 148 -4.50 -18.92 -2.14
N MET A 149 -4.52 -20.07 -1.46
CA MET A 149 -5.51 -21.10 -1.79
C MET A 149 -6.92 -20.63 -1.42
N TYR A 150 -7.93 -21.07 -2.17
CA TYR A 150 -9.33 -20.84 -1.79
C TYR A 150 -9.58 -21.39 -0.37
N GLY A 151 -10.32 -20.62 0.44
CA GLY A 151 -10.62 -20.99 1.83
C GLY A 151 -9.48 -20.73 2.84
N LEU A 152 -8.33 -20.18 2.42
CA LEU A 152 -7.28 -19.82 3.37
C LEU A 152 -7.77 -18.79 4.41
N TYR A 153 -8.56 -17.81 3.97
CA TYR A 153 -9.17 -16.82 4.86
C TYR A 153 -9.95 -17.49 6.01
N GLU A 154 -10.90 -18.37 5.67
CA GLU A 154 -11.71 -19.12 6.64
C GLU A 154 -10.88 -20.05 7.53
N SER A 155 -9.70 -20.49 7.06
CA SER A 155 -8.80 -21.35 7.86
C SER A 155 -7.97 -20.56 8.88
N LEU A 156 -7.76 -19.26 8.63
CA LEU A 156 -7.00 -18.37 9.50
C LEU A 156 -7.89 -17.60 10.48
N ARG A 157 -9.18 -17.48 10.16
CA ARG A 157 -10.21 -16.85 10.99
C ARG A 157 -10.58 -17.74 12.18
#